data_AF-A0A6L2PXR7-F1
#
_entry.id   AF-A0A6L2PXR7-F1
#
_cell.length_a   1.000
_cell.length_b   1.000
_cell.length_c   1.000
_cell.angle_alpha   90.00
_cell.angle_beta   90.00
_cell.angle_gamma   90.00
#
_symmetry.space_group_name_H-M   'P 1'
#
loop_
_entity.id
_entity.type
_entity.pdbx_description
1 polymer ?
#
loop_
_entity_poly.entity_id
_entity_poly.type
_entity_poly.pdbx_seq_one_letter_code
_entity_poly.pdbx_strand_id
1 'polypeptide(L)'
;MAIEMNNCVADGSLNAYAVYNKLMYSNYPHQYSPYHSVEDNLVILKQIHTGIQQRRLFDNEQCAAIEQKIDEVVELADKGKYKPCTVDRAPLRNKYFFGEGYTYGSQLSKRGPGMERLYPPGEVDPIPDWVHKLVIKPLVEANVVPEGFINSAVINDYQPGGCIVSHIDPIHIFDRPIISVSFMSDSALSFGCKFSFKPIRVSKPILCLPLSRGCVTILSGFAADEITHCVRPEDTVARRAVILLRRVFPDAPRLAPNEVPPPLSLVPTSRYQDINGLSRPADGGSNPRKRVVVVSSSLHPRHHSEDSDAGEDDLEDAQQNDNSSNKRRRIHKESSPASSTSSTSTKHSEH
;
A
#
# COMPACT_ATOMS: atom_id res chain seq x y z
N MET A 1 -37.20 -36.70 -42.63
CA MET A 1 -36.55 -36.70 -43.97
C MET A 1 -35.18 -36.08 -43.76
N ALA A 2 -34.11 -36.79 -44.07
CA ALA A 2 -32.75 -36.29 -43.89
C ALA A 2 -32.38 -35.33 -45.02
N ILE A 3 -31.57 -34.32 -44.71
CA ILE A 3 -30.62 -33.71 -45.66
C ILE A 3 -29.29 -33.69 -44.91
N GLU A 4 -28.28 -34.28 -45.54
CA GLU A 4 -26.94 -34.50 -45.00
C GLU A 4 -25.92 -33.84 -45.93
N MET A 5 -24.71 -33.61 -45.41
CA MET A 5 -23.51 -33.13 -46.12
C MET A 5 -23.51 -31.61 -46.45
N ASN A 6 -22.40 -30.88 -46.33
CA ASN A 6 -21.00 -31.33 -46.40
C ASN A 6 -20.07 -30.77 -45.30
N ASN A 7 -18.99 -31.51 -45.04
CA ASN A 7 -17.85 -31.06 -44.26
C ASN A 7 -17.06 -29.96 -44.99
N CYS A 8 -16.67 -28.92 -44.27
CA CYS A 8 -15.46 -28.14 -44.55
C CYS A 8 -14.71 -27.93 -43.24
N VAL A 9 -13.60 -28.65 -43.06
CA VAL A 9 -12.65 -28.43 -41.96
C VAL A 9 -11.77 -27.24 -42.36
N ALA A 10 -11.93 -26.10 -41.69
CA ALA A 10 -10.99 -25.00 -41.76
C ALA A 10 -10.89 -24.34 -40.39
N ASP A 11 -9.64 -24.21 -39.94
CA ASP A 11 -9.16 -23.64 -38.69
C ASP A 11 -9.93 -22.38 -38.23
N GLY A 12 -10.37 -22.39 -36.97
CA GLY A 12 -11.38 -21.44 -36.47
C GLY A 12 -11.57 -21.44 -34.97
N SER A 13 -10.52 -21.74 -34.19
CA SER A 13 -10.57 -21.53 -32.72
C SER A 13 -10.46 -20.04 -32.40
N LEU A 14 -11.55 -19.31 -32.67
CA LEU A 14 -11.75 -17.93 -32.21
C LEU A 14 -11.75 -17.92 -30.69
N ASN A 15 -10.55 -17.70 -30.14
CA ASN A 15 -10.27 -17.76 -28.71
C ASN A 15 -11.27 -16.89 -27.95
N ALA A 16 -12.13 -17.51 -27.14
CA ALA A 16 -13.14 -16.82 -26.33
C ALA A 16 -12.50 -15.74 -25.43
N TYR A 17 -11.25 -15.95 -25.03
CA TYR A 17 -10.44 -14.99 -24.29
C TYR A 17 -10.10 -13.73 -25.12
N ALA A 18 -9.87 -13.86 -26.43
CA ALA A 18 -9.63 -12.72 -27.32
C ALA A 18 -10.91 -11.93 -27.60
N VAL A 19 -12.06 -12.62 -27.70
CA VAL A 19 -13.39 -11.97 -27.82
C VAL A 19 -13.76 -11.25 -26.52
N TYR A 20 -13.50 -11.87 -25.36
CA TYR A 20 -13.68 -11.26 -24.04
C TYR A 20 -12.81 -10.01 -23.87
N ASN A 21 -11.52 -10.07 -24.22
CA ASN A 21 -10.65 -8.89 -24.19
C ASN A 21 -11.11 -7.81 -25.19
N LYS A 22 -11.57 -8.18 -26.40
CA LYS A 22 -12.08 -7.20 -27.37
C LYS A 22 -13.34 -6.50 -26.85
N LEU A 23 -14.24 -7.21 -26.16
CA LEU A 23 -15.42 -6.63 -25.51
C LEU A 23 -15.05 -5.78 -24.28
N MET A 24 -14.14 -6.23 -23.42
CA MET A 24 -13.68 -5.46 -22.26
C MET A 24 -12.97 -4.16 -22.64
N TYR A 25 -12.18 -4.15 -23.73
CA TYR A 25 -11.46 -2.96 -24.16
C TYR A 25 -12.19 -2.12 -25.23
N SER A 26 -13.22 -2.64 -25.91
CA SER A 26 -14.15 -1.79 -26.68
C SER A 26 -15.21 -1.13 -25.80
N ASN A 27 -15.58 -1.77 -24.69
CA ASN A 27 -16.59 -1.26 -23.75
C ASN A 27 -15.98 -0.44 -22.61
N TYR A 28 -14.99 0.40 -22.93
CA TYR A 28 -14.61 1.58 -22.15
C TYR A 28 -15.23 2.89 -22.72
N PRO A 29 -16.57 3.05 -22.85
CA PRO A 29 -17.19 4.34 -23.13
C PRO A 29 -17.38 5.16 -21.83
N HIS A 30 -16.52 4.97 -20.84
CA HIS A 30 -16.42 5.83 -19.67
C HIS A 30 -15.13 6.63 -19.79
N GLN A 31 -15.21 7.69 -20.60
CA GLN A 31 -14.35 8.85 -20.44
C GLN A 31 -14.56 9.36 -19.01
N TYR A 32 -13.66 8.98 -18.10
CA TYR A 32 -13.67 9.46 -16.73
C TYR A 32 -13.51 10.98 -16.74
N SER A 33 -14.61 11.71 -16.57
CA SER A 33 -14.60 13.15 -16.38
C SER A 33 -13.63 13.50 -15.25
N PRO A 34 -12.73 14.48 -15.42
CA PRO A 34 -11.85 14.92 -14.34
C PRO A 34 -12.62 15.56 -13.17
N TYR A 35 -13.91 15.84 -13.36
CA TYR A 35 -14.85 16.29 -12.34
C TYR A 35 -15.93 15.23 -12.14
N HIS A 36 -15.78 14.39 -11.11
CA HIS A 36 -16.92 13.71 -10.52
C HIS A 36 -17.72 14.73 -9.70
N SER A 37 -19.03 14.77 -9.90
CA SER A 37 -19.93 15.54 -9.04
C SER A 37 -19.91 14.99 -7.61
N VAL A 38 -20.48 15.73 -6.65
CA VAL A 38 -20.63 15.22 -5.28
C VAL A 38 -21.56 14.00 -5.30
N GLU A 39 -22.57 14.04 -6.15
CA GLU A 39 -23.56 13.00 -6.42
C GLU A 39 -22.90 11.72 -6.96
N ASP A 40 -22.00 11.81 -7.95
CA ASP A 40 -21.26 10.66 -8.49
C ASP A 40 -20.41 10.00 -7.39
N ASN A 41 -19.69 10.80 -6.61
CA ASN A 41 -18.88 10.30 -5.50
C ASN A 41 -19.74 9.62 -4.42
N LEU A 42 -20.97 10.10 -4.18
CA LEU A 42 -21.91 9.45 -3.25
C LEU A 42 -22.47 8.13 -3.79
N VAL A 43 -22.65 7.99 -5.10
CA VAL A 43 -23.03 6.71 -5.73
C VAL A 43 -21.88 5.71 -5.59
N ILE A 44 -20.66 6.11 -5.96
CA ILE A 44 -19.46 5.27 -5.85
C ILE A 44 -19.22 4.88 -4.38
N LEU A 45 -19.32 5.82 -3.43
CA LEU A 45 -19.17 5.54 -2.00
C LEU A 45 -20.16 4.48 -1.50
N LYS A 46 -21.42 4.52 -1.94
CA LYS A 46 -22.41 3.48 -1.62
C LYS A 46 -22.01 2.12 -2.19
N GLN A 47 -21.52 2.08 -3.44
CA GLN A 47 -21.03 0.85 -4.07
C GLN A 47 -19.79 0.29 -3.37
N ILE A 48 -18.84 1.13 -2.93
CA ILE A 48 -17.71 0.69 -2.11
C ILE A 48 -18.22 0.01 -0.83
N HIS A 49 -19.18 0.62 -0.13
CA HIS A 49 -19.71 0.05 1.12
C HIS A 49 -20.44 -1.29 0.94
N THR A 50 -21.05 -1.59 -0.21
CA THR A 50 -21.66 -2.93 -0.42
C THR A 50 -20.63 -4.05 -0.50
N GLY A 51 -19.38 -3.72 -0.87
CA GLY A 51 -18.27 -4.65 -1.00
C GLY A 51 -17.38 -4.81 0.23
N ILE A 52 -17.66 -4.10 1.33
CA ILE A 52 -16.81 -4.11 2.55
C ILE A 52 -17.57 -4.72 3.72
N GLN A 53 -16.93 -5.67 4.41
CA GLN A 53 -17.29 -6.04 5.77
C GLN A 53 -16.08 -5.89 6.70
N GLN A 54 -16.31 -5.37 7.91
CA GLN A 54 -15.30 -5.35 8.97
C GLN A 54 -15.82 -6.03 10.23
N ARG A 55 -14.95 -6.81 10.88
CA ARG A 55 -15.23 -7.45 12.18
C ARG A 55 -13.99 -7.38 13.05
N ARG A 56 -14.15 -7.10 14.35
CA ARG A 56 -13.06 -7.29 15.32
C ARG A 56 -13.12 -8.72 15.84
N LEU A 57 -12.31 -9.60 15.28
CA LEU A 57 -12.25 -11.02 15.65
C LEU A 57 -11.09 -11.36 16.59
N PHE A 58 -10.06 -10.51 16.63
CA PHE A 58 -8.87 -10.74 17.46
C PHE A 58 -8.83 -9.74 18.61
N ASP A 59 -8.70 -10.27 19.84
CA ASP A 59 -8.46 -9.47 21.04
C ASP A 59 -6.98 -9.05 21.17
N ASN A 60 -6.64 -8.35 22.26
CA ASN A 60 -5.30 -7.81 22.45
C ASN A 60 -4.23 -8.87 22.69
N GLU A 61 -4.58 -9.98 23.34
CA GLU A 61 -3.67 -11.09 23.67
C GLU A 61 -3.44 -11.97 22.45
N GLN A 62 -4.51 -12.29 21.71
CA GLN A 62 -4.44 -12.97 20.42
C GLN A 62 -3.60 -12.17 19.41
N CYS A 63 -3.81 -10.85 19.32
CA CYS A 63 -2.97 -9.99 18.49
C CYS A 63 -1.51 -10.04 18.92
N ALA A 64 -1.20 -9.97 20.23
CA ALA A 64 0.18 -10.00 20.71
C ALA A 64 0.88 -11.34 20.40
N ALA A 65 0.18 -12.47 20.53
CA ALA A 65 0.69 -13.78 20.17
C ALA A 65 0.95 -13.92 18.66
N ILE A 66 0.09 -13.34 17.81
CA ILE A 66 0.29 -13.31 16.36
C ILE A 66 1.43 -12.36 15.97
N GLU A 67 1.55 -11.21 16.63
CA GLU A 67 2.61 -10.22 16.39
C GLU A 67 3.98 -10.79 16.70
N GLN A 68 4.13 -11.55 17.79
CA GLN A 68 5.35 -12.31 18.07
C GLN A 68 5.70 -13.30 16.94
N LYS A 69 4.69 -13.93 16.32
CA LYS A 69 4.91 -14.82 15.17
C LYS A 69 5.24 -14.10 13.87
N ILE A 70 4.77 -12.87 13.70
CA ILE A 70 5.20 -11.98 12.61
C ILE A 70 6.68 -11.60 12.82
N ASP A 71 7.11 -11.31 14.04
CA ASP A 71 8.51 -11.02 14.35
C ASP A 71 9.44 -12.22 14.12
N GLU A 72 9.01 -13.43 14.49
CA GLU A 72 9.72 -14.67 14.12
C GLU A 72 9.88 -14.82 12.59
N VAL A 73 8.86 -14.47 11.79
CA VAL A 73 8.97 -14.47 10.32
C VAL A 73 10.02 -13.45 9.83
N VAL A 74 10.02 -12.22 10.37
CA VAL A 74 11.03 -11.21 10.00
C VAL A 74 12.44 -11.70 10.33
N GLU A 75 12.64 -12.23 11.54
CA GLU A 75 13.95 -12.72 11.99
C GLU A 75 14.45 -13.91 11.15
N LEU A 76 13.57 -14.85 10.80
CA LEU A 76 13.89 -15.99 9.93
C LEU A 76 14.23 -15.54 8.50
N ALA A 77 13.54 -14.53 7.98
CA ALA A 77 13.83 -13.97 6.66
C ALA A 77 15.19 -13.26 6.61
N ASP A 78 15.57 -12.54 7.69
CA ASP A 78 16.87 -11.87 7.79
C ASP A 78 18.03 -12.86 8.02
N LYS A 79 17.75 -14.00 8.67
CA LYS A 79 18.65 -15.17 8.75
C LYS A 79 18.70 -16.02 7.46
N GLY A 80 18.01 -15.60 6.39
CA GLY A 80 17.99 -16.30 5.09
C GLY A 80 17.37 -17.71 5.16
N LYS A 81 16.38 -17.93 6.02
CA LYS A 81 15.75 -19.25 6.25
C LYS A 81 14.58 -19.57 5.33
N TYR A 82 14.09 -18.59 4.57
CA TYR A 82 13.03 -18.75 3.58
C TYR A 82 13.57 -18.83 2.16
N LYS A 83 12.77 -19.39 1.26
CA LYS A 83 13.04 -19.43 -0.18
C LYS A 83 13.10 -18.01 -0.76
N PRO A 84 13.82 -17.80 -1.88
CA PRO A 84 13.95 -16.47 -2.45
C PRO A 84 12.63 -15.78 -2.82
N CYS A 85 11.68 -16.51 -3.42
CA CYS A 85 10.38 -15.97 -3.83
C CYS A 85 9.42 -15.73 -2.65
N THR A 86 9.73 -16.24 -1.45
CA THR A 86 8.99 -15.95 -0.22
C THR A 86 9.19 -14.51 0.23
N VAL A 87 10.36 -13.88 -0.01
CA VAL A 87 10.71 -12.59 0.61
C VAL A 87 10.95 -11.48 -0.40
N ASP A 88 10.01 -10.52 -0.48
CA ASP A 88 10.15 -9.27 -1.23
C ASP A 88 10.51 -8.13 -0.27
N ARG A 89 11.68 -7.50 -0.46
CA ARG A 89 12.14 -6.38 0.38
C ARG A 89 12.08 -5.06 -0.38
N ALA A 90 11.35 -4.08 0.16
CA ALA A 90 11.34 -2.70 -0.33
C ALA A 90 11.57 -1.72 0.83
N PRO A 91 12.05 -0.47 0.58
CA PRO A 91 12.66 0.39 1.61
C PRO A 91 11.83 0.64 2.88
N LEU A 92 10.49 0.66 2.80
CA LEU A 92 9.59 0.88 3.94
C LEU A 92 8.49 -0.20 4.04
N ARG A 93 8.60 -1.29 3.27
CA ARG A 93 7.63 -2.39 3.29
C ARG A 93 8.25 -3.69 2.80
N ASN A 94 8.30 -4.69 3.66
CA ASN A 94 8.62 -6.06 3.27
C ASN A 94 7.33 -6.87 3.02
N LYS A 95 7.42 -7.89 2.17
CA LYS A 95 6.37 -8.90 1.99
C LYS A 95 6.92 -10.30 2.18
N TYR A 96 6.11 -11.16 2.78
CA TYR A 96 6.39 -12.56 3.03
C TYR A 96 5.25 -13.41 2.43
N PHE A 97 5.53 -14.12 1.34
CA PHE A 97 4.56 -14.94 0.59
C PHE A 97 4.59 -16.39 1.04
N PHE A 98 3.43 -16.92 1.42
CA PHE A 98 3.29 -18.31 1.83
C PHE A 98 2.13 -19.01 1.11
N GLY A 99 2.32 -20.30 0.81
CA GLY A 99 1.43 -21.13 0.00
C GLY A 99 1.55 -20.80 -1.48
N GLU A 100 1.18 -19.59 -1.86
CA GLU A 100 1.20 -19.09 -3.25
C GLU A 100 1.75 -17.66 -3.31
N GLY A 101 2.71 -17.44 -4.20
CA GLY A 101 3.29 -16.14 -4.51
C GLY A 101 3.19 -15.82 -5.99
N TYR A 102 3.31 -14.54 -6.35
CA TYR A 102 3.13 -14.07 -7.72
C TYR A 102 4.06 -12.90 -8.04
N THR A 103 4.36 -12.78 -9.33
CA THR A 103 5.12 -11.67 -9.91
C THR A 103 4.32 -10.38 -9.95
N TYR A 104 5.02 -9.27 -9.73
CA TYR A 104 4.50 -7.93 -10.02
C TYR A 104 4.89 -7.51 -11.45
N GLY A 105 4.08 -6.65 -12.09
CA GLY A 105 4.31 -6.18 -13.47
C GLY A 105 5.66 -5.49 -13.74
N SER A 106 6.46 -5.19 -12.71
CA SER A 106 7.85 -4.71 -12.82
C SER A 106 8.88 -5.82 -13.06
N GLN A 107 8.58 -7.05 -12.65
CA GLN A 107 9.47 -8.23 -12.73
C GLN A 107 9.39 -8.96 -14.08
N LEU A 108 8.42 -8.58 -14.93
CA LEU A 108 8.14 -9.24 -16.21
C LEU A 108 8.76 -8.49 -17.38
N SER A 109 9.22 -9.24 -18.39
CA SER A 109 9.77 -8.70 -19.63
C SER A 109 8.73 -7.90 -20.44
N LYS A 110 7.45 -8.29 -20.34
CA LYS A 110 6.30 -7.50 -20.79
C LYS A 110 5.60 -6.89 -19.57
N ARG A 111 5.70 -5.57 -19.42
CA ARG A 111 5.08 -4.82 -18.33
C ARG A 111 3.64 -4.44 -18.68
N GLY A 112 2.73 -4.53 -17.72
CA GLY A 112 1.34 -4.07 -17.83
C GLY A 112 0.45 -4.66 -16.73
N PRO A 113 -0.69 -4.03 -16.39
CA PRO A 113 -1.71 -4.64 -15.54
C PRO A 113 -2.25 -5.94 -16.16
N GLY A 114 -2.59 -6.94 -15.36
CA GLY A 114 -3.09 -8.24 -15.84
C GLY A 114 -1.99 -9.20 -16.32
N MET A 115 -0.73 -8.75 -16.32
CA MET A 115 0.41 -9.59 -16.69
C MET A 115 0.96 -10.38 -15.51
N GLU A 116 0.53 -10.10 -14.27
CA GLU A 116 0.92 -10.85 -13.07
C GLU A 116 0.76 -12.37 -13.29
N ARG A 117 1.79 -13.13 -12.92
CA ARG A 117 1.81 -14.60 -12.97
C ARG A 117 2.21 -15.16 -11.62
N LEU A 118 1.53 -16.21 -11.19
CA LEU A 118 1.96 -17.02 -10.05
C LEU A 118 3.34 -17.62 -10.31
N TYR A 119 4.12 -17.83 -9.25
CA TYR A 119 5.32 -18.66 -9.35
C TYR A 119 4.93 -20.15 -9.55
N PRO A 120 5.84 -20.98 -10.08
CA PRO A 120 5.68 -22.43 -10.07
C PRO A 120 5.41 -22.98 -8.66
N PRO A 121 4.65 -24.08 -8.53
CA PRO A 121 4.42 -24.72 -7.25
C PRO A 121 5.74 -25.06 -6.54
N GLY A 122 5.88 -24.62 -5.29
CA GLY A 122 7.06 -24.89 -4.46
C GLY A 122 8.15 -23.80 -4.46
N GLU A 123 8.03 -22.72 -5.25
CA GLU A 123 8.99 -21.60 -5.20
C GLU A 123 8.85 -20.74 -3.93
N VAL A 124 7.66 -20.70 -3.32
CA VAL A 124 7.43 -20.07 -2.02
C VAL A 124 7.32 -21.12 -0.90
N ASP A 125 7.49 -20.68 0.34
CA ASP A 125 7.33 -21.52 1.52
C ASP A 125 5.84 -21.85 1.79
N PRO A 126 5.51 -22.98 2.43
CA PRO A 126 4.14 -23.30 2.81
C PRO A 126 3.59 -22.29 3.82
N ILE A 127 2.26 -22.18 3.92
CA ILE A 127 1.60 -21.39 4.97
C ILE A 127 2.03 -21.95 6.34
N PRO A 128 2.61 -21.14 7.24
CA PRO A 128 3.05 -21.63 8.54
C PRO A 128 1.89 -22.16 9.39
N ASP A 129 2.10 -23.23 10.14
CA ASP A 129 1.10 -23.84 11.02
C ASP A 129 0.45 -22.84 12.00
N TRP A 130 1.21 -21.82 12.43
CA TRP A 130 0.68 -20.77 13.29
C TRP A 130 -0.34 -19.88 12.57
N VAL A 131 -0.19 -19.63 11.26
CA VAL A 131 -1.19 -18.88 10.46
C VAL A 131 -2.47 -19.71 10.34
N HIS A 132 -2.33 -21.02 10.08
CA HIS A 132 -3.47 -21.94 10.10
C HIS A 132 -4.20 -21.92 11.45
N LYS A 133 -3.46 -22.14 12.55
CA LYS A 133 -4.03 -22.28 13.90
C LYS A 133 -4.57 -20.97 14.49
N LEU A 134 -3.84 -19.86 14.34
CA LEU A 134 -4.11 -18.60 15.05
C LEU A 134 -4.88 -17.58 14.20
N VAL A 135 -4.97 -17.75 12.87
CA VAL A 135 -5.60 -16.75 11.99
C VAL A 135 -6.67 -17.38 11.10
N ILE A 136 -6.33 -18.40 10.31
CA ILE A 136 -7.27 -19.03 9.36
C ILE A 136 -8.40 -19.75 10.12
N LYS A 137 -8.07 -20.57 11.12
CA LYS A 137 -9.07 -21.30 11.90
C LYS A 137 -10.11 -20.37 12.57
N PRO A 138 -9.74 -19.30 13.30
CA PRO A 138 -10.71 -18.32 13.81
C PRO A 138 -11.59 -17.66 12.74
N LEU A 139 -11.08 -17.44 11.51
CA LEU A 139 -11.88 -16.91 10.41
C LEU A 139 -12.92 -17.93 9.90
N VAL A 140 -12.55 -19.21 9.83
CA VAL A 140 -13.49 -20.30 9.47
C VAL A 140 -14.54 -20.49 10.57
N GLU A 141 -14.13 -20.53 11.85
CA GLU A 141 -15.05 -20.64 13.00
C GLU A 141 -16.02 -19.45 13.08
N ALA A 142 -15.57 -18.24 12.72
CA ALA A 142 -16.41 -17.04 12.61
C ALA A 142 -17.25 -16.96 11.31
N ASN A 143 -17.25 -18.02 10.49
CA ASN A 143 -17.95 -18.11 9.20
C ASN A 143 -17.62 -16.94 8.26
N VAL A 144 -16.33 -16.54 8.20
CA VAL A 144 -15.84 -15.56 7.20
C VAL A 144 -15.65 -16.22 5.84
N VAL A 145 -15.11 -17.44 5.82
CA VAL A 145 -14.93 -18.30 4.65
C VAL A 145 -15.02 -19.78 5.05
N PRO A 146 -15.34 -20.71 4.12
CA PRO A 146 -15.32 -22.14 4.42
C PRO A 146 -13.89 -22.66 4.64
N GLU A 147 -13.79 -23.78 5.35
CA GLU A 147 -12.56 -24.56 5.51
C GLU A 147 -11.93 -24.89 4.14
N GLY A 148 -10.61 -24.83 4.04
CA GLY A 148 -9.89 -25.05 2.78
C GLY A 148 -10.03 -23.95 1.70
N PHE A 149 -10.71 -22.83 1.96
CA PHE A 149 -10.74 -21.69 1.02
C PHE A 149 -9.35 -21.07 0.82
N ILE A 150 -8.63 -20.81 1.91
CA ILE A 150 -7.39 -20.03 1.90
C ILE A 150 -6.20 -20.92 1.49
N ASN A 151 -5.53 -20.58 0.38
CA ASN A 151 -4.29 -21.22 -0.07
C ASN A 151 -3.13 -20.22 -0.34
N SER A 152 -3.38 -18.91 -0.22
CA SER A 152 -2.34 -17.86 -0.24
C SER A 152 -2.42 -17.03 1.03
N ALA A 153 -1.30 -16.93 1.76
CA ALA A 153 -1.13 -16.04 2.89
C ALA A 153 0.05 -15.10 2.64
N VAL A 154 -0.16 -13.78 2.71
CA VAL A 154 0.90 -12.78 2.51
C VAL A 154 0.96 -11.83 3.69
N ILE A 155 2.09 -11.81 4.38
CA ILE A 155 2.35 -10.84 5.45
C ILE A 155 3.04 -9.63 4.82
N ASN A 156 2.44 -8.45 4.91
CA ASN A 156 3.11 -7.19 4.60
C ASN A 156 3.49 -6.50 5.92
N ASP A 157 4.79 -6.25 6.15
CA ASP A 157 5.29 -5.49 7.30
C ASP A 157 5.74 -4.10 6.83
N TYR A 158 5.13 -3.05 7.37
CA TYR A 158 5.31 -1.65 7.01
C TYR A 158 6.09 -0.92 8.11
N GLN A 159 7.14 -0.22 7.71
CA GLN A 159 7.82 0.76 8.56
C GLN A 159 7.06 2.10 8.54
N PRO A 160 7.33 3.03 9.48
CA PRO A 160 6.72 4.36 9.46
C PRO A 160 6.92 5.10 8.12
N GLY A 161 5.86 5.69 7.59
CA GLY A 161 5.80 6.27 6.25
C GLY A 161 5.66 5.24 5.11
N GLY A 162 5.62 3.94 5.42
CA GLY A 162 5.39 2.87 4.45
C GLY A 162 4.01 2.96 3.81
N CYS A 163 3.91 2.56 2.54
CA CYS A 163 2.70 2.70 1.74
C CYS A 163 2.51 1.55 0.74
N ILE A 164 1.33 1.50 0.13
CA ILE A 164 1.10 0.73 -1.10
C ILE A 164 0.36 1.62 -2.10
N VAL A 165 0.87 1.70 -3.32
CA VAL A 165 0.27 2.48 -4.41
C VAL A 165 -1.10 1.90 -4.78
N SER A 166 -1.99 2.76 -5.29
CA SER A 166 -3.32 2.39 -5.77
C SER A 166 -3.27 1.20 -6.72
N HIS A 167 -4.01 0.14 -6.40
CA HIS A 167 -4.08 -1.09 -7.18
C HIS A 167 -5.40 -1.85 -6.92
N ILE A 168 -5.64 -2.90 -7.71
CA ILE A 168 -6.70 -3.89 -7.52
C ILE A 168 -6.00 -5.25 -7.33
N ASP A 169 -6.49 -6.11 -6.45
CA ASP A 169 -5.96 -7.47 -6.29
C ASP A 169 -6.20 -8.27 -7.59
N PRO A 170 -5.14 -8.83 -8.23
CA PRO A 170 -5.21 -9.43 -9.56
C PRO A 170 -6.40 -10.38 -9.76
N ILE A 171 -7.40 -9.93 -10.53
CA ILE A 171 -8.68 -10.62 -10.72
C ILE A 171 -8.54 -11.96 -11.44
N HIS A 172 -7.50 -12.11 -12.26
CA HIS A 172 -7.15 -13.35 -12.96
C HIS A 172 -6.30 -14.32 -12.12
N ILE A 173 -5.98 -13.99 -10.87
CA ILE A 173 -5.24 -14.85 -9.94
C ILE A 173 -6.09 -15.20 -8.72
N PHE A 174 -6.66 -14.17 -8.07
CA PHE A 174 -7.30 -14.32 -6.77
C PHE A 174 -8.82 -14.33 -6.89
N ASP A 175 -9.41 -15.36 -6.32
CA ASP A 175 -10.83 -15.45 -6.07
C ASP A 175 -11.24 -14.55 -4.87
N ARG A 176 -12.53 -14.25 -4.77
CA ARG A 176 -13.10 -13.35 -3.76
C ARG A 176 -13.87 -14.15 -2.69
N PRO A 177 -13.92 -13.68 -1.43
CA PRO A 177 -13.43 -12.39 -0.96
C PRO A 177 -11.91 -12.35 -0.71
N ILE A 178 -11.35 -11.13 -0.78
CA ILE A 178 -10.00 -10.83 -0.28
C ILE A 178 -10.11 -10.52 1.21
N ILE A 179 -9.37 -11.24 2.06
CA ILE A 179 -9.41 -11.05 3.51
C ILE A 179 -8.10 -10.44 3.97
N SER A 180 -8.16 -9.50 4.90
CA SER A 180 -6.99 -8.93 5.55
C SER A 180 -7.20 -8.78 7.06
N VAL A 181 -6.15 -9.04 7.85
CA VAL A 181 -6.14 -8.87 9.31
C VAL A 181 -5.00 -7.95 9.70
N SER A 182 -5.30 -6.83 10.39
CA SER A 182 -4.31 -5.80 10.75
C SER A 182 -3.72 -5.99 12.15
N PHE A 183 -2.41 -5.75 12.29
CA PHE A 183 -1.62 -5.97 13.50
C PHE A 183 -0.60 -4.83 13.74
N MET A 184 -0.01 -4.83 14.92
CA MET A 184 0.95 -3.84 15.47
C MET A 184 0.30 -2.47 15.76
N SER A 185 -0.28 -1.80 14.77
CA SER A 185 -0.86 -0.46 14.93
C SER A 185 -2.09 -0.21 14.05
N ASP A 186 -2.88 0.77 14.45
CA ASP A 186 -4.01 1.30 13.68
C ASP A 186 -3.51 2.07 12.43
N SER A 187 -4.31 2.07 11.36
CA SER A 187 -4.04 2.78 10.10
C SER A 187 -5.35 2.93 9.28
N ALA A 188 -5.27 3.12 7.96
CA ALA A 188 -6.43 3.20 7.08
C ALA A 188 -6.20 2.58 5.69
N LEU A 189 -7.28 2.08 5.08
CA LEU A 189 -7.34 1.68 3.67
C LEU A 189 -8.11 2.75 2.88
N SER A 190 -7.44 3.38 1.92
CA SER A 190 -8.01 4.44 1.08
C SER A 190 -8.44 3.89 -0.27
N PHE A 191 -9.64 4.23 -0.72
CA PHE A 191 -10.23 3.80 -2.00
C PHE A 191 -10.36 4.98 -2.98
N GLY A 192 -10.12 4.72 -4.27
CA GLY A 192 -10.24 5.72 -5.34
C GLY A 192 -9.11 6.75 -5.42
N CYS A 193 -7.99 6.52 -4.72
CA CYS A 193 -6.85 7.42 -4.76
C CYS A 193 -6.06 7.34 -6.07
N LYS A 194 -5.70 8.48 -6.65
CA LYS A 194 -4.71 8.61 -7.73
C LYS A 194 -3.37 9.01 -7.14
N PHE A 195 -2.30 8.35 -7.55
CA PHE A 195 -0.93 8.70 -7.16
C PHE A 195 -0.27 9.49 -8.30
N SER A 196 0.31 10.64 -8.00
CA SER A 196 1.28 11.30 -8.87
C SER A 196 2.68 11.11 -8.30
N PHE A 197 3.68 10.89 -9.16
CA PHE A 197 5.07 10.72 -8.76
C PHE A 197 5.89 11.98 -9.09
N LYS A 198 6.96 12.23 -8.33
CA LYS A 198 7.87 13.40 -8.45
C LYS A 198 7.22 14.79 -8.20
N PRO A 199 6.95 15.20 -6.94
CA PRO A 199 7.02 14.41 -5.71
C PRO A 199 5.82 13.47 -5.59
N ILE A 200 5.85 12.52 -4.66
CA ILE A 200 4.66 11.72 -4.39
C ILE A 200 3.57 12.57 -3.76
N ARG A 201 2.39 12.54 -4.40
CA ARG A 201 1.13 13.06 -3.88
C ARG A 201 0.06 12.01 -4.10
N VAL A 202 -0.89 11.95 -3.18
CA VAL A 202 -2.07 11.09 -3.28
C VAL A 202 -3.29 12.00 -3.34
N SER A 203 -4.22 11.73 -4.26
CA SER A 203 -5.50 12.44 -4.28
C SER A 203 -6.32 12.09 -3.03
N LYS A 204 -7.26 12.97 -2.67
CA LYS A 204 -8.27 12.65 -1.65
C LYS A 204 -8.97 11.32 -2.01
N PRO A 205 -9.12 10.37 -1.08
CA PRO A 205 -9.90 9.15 -1.32
C PRO A 205 -11.40 9.44 -1.42
N ILE A 206 -12.12 8.53 -2.06
CA ILE A 206 -13.59 8.48 -2.01
C ILE A 206 -14.04 7.92 -0.65
N LEU A 207 -13.39 6.85 -0.18
CA LEU A 207 -13.53 6.30 1.17
C LEU A 207 -12.15 6.14 1.82
N CYS A 208 -12.01 6.60 3.06
CA CYS A 208 -10.91 6.24 3.94
C CYS A 208 -11.46 5.32 5.04
N LEU A 209 -11.16 4.03 4.96
CA LEU A 209 -11.66 2.99 5.85
C LEU A 209 -10.67 2.79 7.02
N PRO A 210 -11.04 3.03 8.29
CA PRO A 210 -10.16 2.77 9.43
C PRO A 210 -9.80 1.28 9.55
N LEU A 211 -8.54 0.99 9.87
CA LEU A 211 -8.00 -0.35 10.08
C LEU A 211 -7.38 -0.45 11.48
N SER A 212 -8.18 -0.77 12.49
CA SER A 212 -7.66 -0.96 13.86
C SER A 212 -6.92 -2.30 14.05
N ARG A 213 -6.01 -2.36 15.01
CA ARG A 213 -5.35 -3.60 15.44
C ARG A 213 -6.39 -4.68 15.81
N GLY A 214 -6.22 -5.88 15.24
CA GLY A 214 -7.14 -7.01 15.39
C GLY A 214 -8.41 -6.94 14.53
N CYS A 215 -8.57 -5.91 13.69
CA CYS A 215 -9.67 -5.88 12.73
C CYS A 215 -9.41 -6.82 11.56
N VAL A 216 -10.48 -7.51 11.16
CA VAL A 216 -10.60 -8.29 9.93
C VAL A 216 -11.39 -7.45 8.94
N THR A 217 -10.82 -7.18 7.78
CA THR A 217 -11.48 -6.50 6.67
C THR A 217 -11.61 -7.46 5.49
N ILE A 218 -12.84 -7.60 4.99
CA ILE A 218 -13.24 -8.51 3.91
C ILE A 218 -13.69 -7.64 2.73
N LEU A 219 -13.07 -7.82 1.57
CA LEU A 219 -13.40 -7.11 0.33
C LEU A 219 -13.99 -8.06 -0.72
N SER A 220 -15.09 -7.64 -1.33
CA SER A 220 -15.78 -8.36 -2.42
C SER A 220 -16.51 -7.38 -3.35
N GLY A 221 -16.91 -7.86 -4.53
CA GLY A 221 -17.67 -7.09 -5.51
C GLY A 221 -17.00 -5.75 -5.84
N PHE A 222 -17.76 -4.67 -5.91
CA PHE A 222 -17.27 -3.35 -6.32
C PHE A 222 -15.98 -2.92 -5.57
N ALA A 223 -15.88 -3.15 -4.26
CA ALA A 223 -14.71 -2.77 -3.46
C ALA A 223 -13.44 -3.61 -3.72
N ALA A 224 -13.59 -4.81 -4.30
CA ALA A 224 -12.49 -5.68 -4.70
C ALA A 224 -12.17 -5.62 -6.20
N ASP A 225 -13.13 -5.22 -7.04
CA ASP A 225 -13.11 -5.47 -8.48
C ASP A 225 -13.11 -4.19 -9.34
N GLU A 226 -13.84 -3.16 -8.92
CA GLU A 226 -14.14 -1.98 -9.76
C GLU A 226 -13.39 -0.70 -9.33
N ILE A 227 -12.78 -0.71 -8.15
CA ILE A 227 -12.08 0.46 -7.60
C ILE A 227 -10.74 0.08 -6.99
N THR A 228 -9.73 0.92 -7.23
CA THR A 228 -8.41 0.75 -6.66
C THR A 228 -8.37 1.14 -5.18
N HIS A 229 -7.53 0.45 -4.42
CA HIS A 229 -7.25 0.74 -3.01
C HIS A 229 -5.74 0.93 -2.74
N CYS A 230 -5.43 1.68 -1.69
CA CYS A 230 -4.06 2.01 -1.27
C CYS A 230 -3.96 2.20 0.26
N VAL A 231 -2.73 2.16 0.78
CA VAL A 231 -2.39 2.71 2.10
C VAL A 231 -1.45 3.88 1.85
N ARG A 232 -1.79 5.06 2.38
CA ARG A 232 -1.04 6.29 2.11
C ARG A 232 0.11 6.45 3.12
N PRO A 233 1.24 7.09 2.77
CA PRO A 233 2.35 7.30 3.69
C PRO A 233 1.95 7.95 5.03
N GLU A 234 0.98 8.87 5.00
CA GLU A 234 0.45 9.56 6.18
C GLU A 234 -0.42 8.68 7.10
N ASP A 235 -1.01 7.59 6.59
CA ASP A 235 -1.71 6.58 7.39
C ASP A 235 -0.71 5.57 8.03
N THR A 236 0.51 5.55 7.50
CA THR A 236 1.79 4.94 7.91
C THR A 236 2.42 5.36 9.25
N VAL A 237 1.69 5.76 10.30
CA VAL A 237 2.31 6.52 11.42
C VAL A 237 3.29 5.73 12.32
N ALA A 238 3.11 4.41 12.45
CA ALA A 238 3.93 3.52 13.26
C ALA A 238 4.21 2.22 12.48
N ARG A 239 4.99 1.29 13.05
CA ARG A 239 5.14 -0.04 12.43
C ARG A 239 3.78 -0.73 12.39
N ARG A 240 3.40 -1.23 11.21
CA ARG A 240 2.13 -1.90 10.96
C ARG A 240 2.37 -3.21 10.22
N ALA A 241 1.74 -4.29 10.66
CA ALA A 241 1.67 -5.51 9.88
C ALA A 241 0.23 -5.80 9.40
N VAL A 242 0.11 -6.53 8.29
CA VAL A 242 -1.18 -7.07 7.82
C VAL A 242 -0.95 -8.43 7.18
N ILE A 243 -1.78 -9.40 7.58
CA ILE A 243 -1.83 -10.72 6.94
C ILE A 243 -3.00 -10.68 5.94
N LEU A 244 -2.71 -10.78 4.65
CA LEU A 244 -3.70 -10.99 3.60
C LEU A 244 -3.88 -12.48 3.35
N LEU A 245 -5.13 -12.92 3.28
CA LEU A 245 -5.53 -14.31 3.12
C LEU A 245 -6.48 -14.40 1.92
N ARG A 246 -6.13 -15.23 0.94
CA ARG A 246 -6.81 -15.30 -0.37
C ARG A 246 -6.90 -16.74 -0.86
N ARG A 247 -7.81 -16.97 -1.80
CA ARG A 247 -7.85 -18.17 -2.64
C ARG A 247 -7.31 -17.84 -4.03
N VAL A 248 -6.44 -18.69 -4.54
CA VAL A 248 -5.95 -18.68 -5.92
C VAL A 248 -6.86 -19.55 -6.79
N PHE A 249 -7.24 -19.08 -7.97
CA PHE A 249 -8.01 -19.86 -8.94
C PHE A 249 -7.20 -21.07 -9.45
N PRO A 250 -7.82 -22.25 -9.68
CA PRO A 250 -7.11 -23.43 -10.18
C PRO A 250 -6.42 -23.24 -11.54
N ASP A 251 -6.98 -22.38 -12.39
CA ASP A 251 -6.50 -22.02 -13.73
C ASP A 251 -5.73 -20.69 -13.78
N ALA A 252 -5.45 -20.08 -12.62
CA ALA A 252 -4.67 -18.85 -12.53
C ALA A 252 -3.29 -19.01 -13.20
N PRO A 253 -2.86 -18.06 -14.05
CA PRO A 253 -1.73 -18.27 -14.93
C PRO A 253 -0.40 -18.22 -14.16
N ARG A 254 0.40 -19.28 -14.34
CA ARG A 254 1.72 -19.48 -13.72
C ARG A 254 2.85 -19.20 -14.72
N LEU A 255 4.00 -18.80 -14.19
CA LEU A 255 5.27 -18.86 -14.92
C LEU A 255 5.67 -20.32 -15.14
N ALA A 256 6.36 -20.60 -16.24
CA ALA A 256 7.09 -21.85 -16.41
C ALA A 256 8.34 -21.87 -15.50
N PRO A 257 8.88 -23.05 -15.10
CA PRO A 257 10.04 -23.15 -14.21
C PRO A 257 11.30 -22.43 -14.70
N ASN A 258 11.46 -22.28 -16.03
CA ASN A 258 12.56 -21.56 -16.67
C ASN A 258 12.34 -20.04 -16.77
N GLU A 259 11.15 -19.54 -16.40
CA GLU A 259 10.78 -18.11 -16.42
C GLU A 259 10.86 -17.46 -15.04
N VAL A 260 11.13 -18.24 -13.98
CA VAL A 260 11.30 -17.72 -12.61
C VAL A 260 12.44 -16.69 -12.61
N PRO A 261 12.17 -15.42 -12.28
CA PRO A 261 13.23 -14.42 -12.20
C PRO A 261 14.27 -14.86 -11.17
N PRO A 262 15.58 -14.69 -11.42
CA PRO A 262 16.58 -14.97 -10.40
C PRO A 262 16.27 -14.15 -9.15
N PRO A 263 16.61 -14.67 -7.95
CA PRO A 263 16.51 -13.92 -6.70
C PRO A 263 17.05 -12.50 -6.86
N LEU A 264 16.37 -11.52 -6.29
CA LEU A 264 16.83 -10.13 -6.24
C LEU A 264 18.00 -9.99 -5.24
N SER A 265 19.11 -10.67 -5.55
CA SER A 265 20.30 -10.79 -4.73
C SER A 265 21.07 -9.48 -4.72
N LEU A 266 21.03 -8.79 -3.57
CA LEU A 266 22.04 -7.83 -3.09
C LEU A 266 22.67 -6.91 -4.16
N VAL A 267 21.88 -6.40 -5.09
CA VAL A 267 22.36 -5.38 -6.04
C VAL A 267 22.61 -4.11 -5.21
N PRO A 268 23.81 -3.50 -5.29
CA PRO A 268 24.09 -2.25 -4.58
C PRO A 268 23.01 -1.20 -4.87
N THR A 269 22.74 -0.37 -3.87
CA THR A 269 21.49 0.41 -3.67
C THR A 269 21.16 1.47 -4.75
N SER A 270 21.89 1.53 -5.86
CA SER A 270 21.70 2.49 -6.95
C SER A 270 20.52 2.17 -7.87
N ARG A 271 20.20 0.89 -8.11
CA ARG A 271 19.13 0.51 -9.06
C ARG A 271 17.71 0.43 -8.48
N TYR A 272 17.55 0.60 -7.16
CA TYR A 272 16.23 0.64 -6.52
C TYR A 272 15.63 2.05 -6.40
N GLN A 273 16.36 3.10 -6.76
CA GLN A 273 15.90 4.49 -6.62
C GLN A 273 14.74 4.85 -7.58
N ASP A 274 14.62 4.16 -8.72
CA ASP A 274 13.59 4.46 -9.72
C ASP A 274 12.25 3.71 -9.53
N ILE A 275 12.19 2.69 -8.66
CA ILE A 275 11.08 1.70 -8.69
C ILE A 275 9.86 2.06 -7.81
N ASN A 276 9.88 3.18 -7.09
CA ASN A 276 8.71 3.63 -6.30
C ASN A 276 8.49 5.16 -6.27
N GLY A 277 9.32 5.97 -6.95
CA GLY A 277 9.14 7.44 -7.00
C GLY A 277 9.25 8.20 -5.68
N LEU A 278 9.59 7.51 -4.57
CA LEU A 278 9.86 8.07 -3.24
C LEU A 278 11.34 8.46 -3.07
N SER A 279 11.85 9.31 -3.95
CA SER A 279 13.19 9.91 -3.76
C SER A 279 13.06 11.23 -2.98
N ARG A 280 13.69 11.32 -1.81
CA ARG A 280 13.97 12.60 -1.16
C ARG A 280 14.89 13.43 -2.07
N PRO A 281 14.76 14.77 -2.12
CA PRO A 281 15.84 15.62 -2.63
C PRO A 281 17.09 15.36 -1.79
N ALA A 282 18.21 15.06 -2.45
CA ALA A 282 19.50 15.06 -1.78
C ALA A 282 19.89 16.51 -1.51
N ASP A 283 20.27 16.80 -0.26
CA ASP A 283 20.68 18.15 0.15
C ASP A 283 22.01 18.53 -0.51
N GLY A 284 22.16 19.81 -0.88
CA GLY A 284 23.24 20.28 -1.73
C GLY A 284 24.59 20.29 -1.00
N GLY A 285 25.60 19.55 -1.50
CA GLY A 285 26.90 19.46 -0.85
C GLY A 285 28.07 19.18 -1.80
N SER A 286 29.11 20.02 -1.69
CA SER A 286 30.51 19.88 -2.16
C SER A 286 30.80 19.69 -3.67
N ASN A 287 31.13 20.82 -4.31
CA ASN A 287 31.74 20.93 -5.63
C ASN A 287 33.30 20.89 -5.53
N PRO A 288 34.03 19.97 -6.20
CA PRO A 288 35.49 19.91 -6.15
C PRO A 288 36.20 20.52 -7.38
N ARG A 289 36.63 21.78 -7.23
CA ARG A 289 37.91 22.38 -7.72
C ARG A 289 38.30 22.30 -9.21
N LYS A 290 38.22 23.48 -9.83
CA LYS A 290 39.29 24.21 -10.58
C LYS A 290 40.13 23.48 -11.66
N ARG A 291 40.07 24.02 -12.89
CA ARG A 291 41.26 24.28 -13.73
C ARG A 291 41.16 25.67 -14.37
N VAL A 292 42.28 26.22 -14.87
CA VAL A 292 42.55 27.67 -14.93
C VAL A 292 43.18 28.06 -16.29
N VAL A 293 42.57 29.05 -16.99
CA VAL A 293 43.16 29.95 -18.04
C VAL A 293 43.54 29.22 -19.37
N VAL A 294 43.47 29.75 -20.60
CA VAL A 294 43.86 31.06 -21.20
C VAL A 294 42.87 31.55 -22.29
N VAL A 295 42.90 32.86 -22.54
CA VAL A 295 42.15 33.67 -23.54
C VAL A 295 42.54 33.42 -25.01
N SER A 296 41.58 33.54 -25.94
CA SER A 296 41.79 34.13 -27.28
C SER A 296 40.50 34.80 -27.80
N SER A 297 40.62 35.65 -28.83
CA SER A 297 39.71 36.76 -29.16
C SER A 297 38.92 36.60 -30.48
N SER A 298 37.76 37.29 -30.61
CA SER A 298 37.29 37.97 -31.85
C SER A 298 35.96 38.74 -31.67
N LEU A 299 36.06 40.09 -31.70
CA LEU A 299 35.36 41.03 -32.59
C LEU A 299 33.81 40.99 -32.81
N HIS A 300 33.08 41.94 -32.16
CA HIS A 300 32.32 43.10 -32.73
C HIS A 300 31.31 42.94 -33.92
N PRO A 301 30.37 43.91 -34.19
CA PRO A 301 29.83 45.05 -33.38
C PRO A 301 28.30 45.43 -33.54
N ARG A 302 27.79 46.28 -32.61
CA ARG A 302 26.69 47.30 -32.75
C ARG A 302 25.25 46.83 -33.04
N HIS A 303 24.15 47.58 -32.83
CA HIS A 303 23.86 49.02 -32.55
C HIS A 303 22.91 49.17 -31.31
N HIS A 304 23.06 50.19 -30.43
CA HIS A 304 22.30 51.49 -30.36
C HIS A 304 20.76 51.37 -30.32
N SER A 305 19.98 52.14 -29.56
CA SER A 305 20.20 53.34 -28.69
C SER A 305 18.98 53.51 -27.74
N GLU A 306 19.13 53.94 -26.47
CA GLU A 306 18.79 55.31 -25.91
C GLU A 306 17.28 55.65 -26.01
N ASP A 307 16.57 56.15 -25.00
CA ASP A 307 16.86 57.06 -23.86
C ASP A 307 16.28 56.51 -22.52
N SER A 308 16.79 56.79 -21.30
CA SER A 308 16.94 58.07 -20.55
C SER A 308 15.58 58.80 -20.31
N ASP A 309 15.26 59.45 -19.20
CA ASP A 309 15.90 59.70 -17.88
C ASP A 309 14.75 60.00 -16.86
N ALA A 310 14.86 60.22 -15.54
CA ALA A 310 15.94 60.40 -14.55
C ALA A 310 15.39 60.11 -13.11
N GLY A 311 16.20 60.25 -12.05
CA GLY A 311 15.75 60.44 -10.65
C GLY A 311 15.92 59.21 -9.74
N GLU A 312 17.14 58.92 -9.27
CA GLU A 312 17.72 59.42 -8.00
C GLU A 312 16.91 58.95 -6.78
N ASP A 313 17.36 57.94 -6.02
CA ASP A 313 18.56 57.89 -5.16
C ASP A 313 18.17 58.19 -3.69
N ASP A 314 18.77 57.61 -2.67
CA ASP A 314 19.47 56.32 -2.50
C ASP A 314 19.65 56.13 -0.97
N LEU A 315 20.17 54.98 -0.52
CA LEU A 315 20.82 54.78 0.79
C LEU A 315 19.95 54.88 2.07
N GLU A 316 20.31 54.22 3.18
CA GLU A 316 20.91 52.90 3.41
C GLU A 316 20.71 52.56 4.91
N ASP A 317 21.06 51.33 5.31
CA ASP A 317 21.38 50.89 6.68
C ASP A 317 20.37 51.14 7.84
N ALA A 318 19.80 50.12 8.50
CA ALA A 318 20.38 48.96 9.21
C ALA A 318 20.64 49.22 10.72
N GLN A 319 20.76 48.09 11.44
CA GLN A 319 21.15 47.92 12.85
C GLN A 319 20.04 48.03 13.93
N GLN A 320 19.69 46.85 14.46
CA GLN A 320 19.81 46.47 15.88
C GLN A 320 19.29 47.45 16.96
N ASN A 321 18.37 46.97 17.80
CA ASN A 321 18.78 46.50 19.14
C ASN A 321 17.72 45.66 19.87
N ASP A 322 18.21 44.73 20.69
CA ASP A 322 17.46 44.09 21.77
C ASP A 322 17.02 45.11 22.82
N ASN A 323 15.84 44.90 23.45
CA ASN A 323 15.87 44.61 24.89
C ASN A 323 14.60 44.03 25.53
N SER A 324 14.91 43.08 26.42
CA SER A 324 14.19 42.57 27.60
C SER A 324 12.99 43.34 28.20
N SER A 325 12.08 42.60 28.85
CA SER A 325 11.99 42.62 30.33
C SER A 325 10.93 41.68 30.94
N ASN A 326 11.21 41.24 32.17
CA ASN A 326 10.38 40.35 32.99
C ASN A 326 9.12 41.03 33.56
N LYS A 327 8.05 40.25 33.81
CA LYS A 327 7.26 40.41 35.06
C LYS A 327 6.49 39.15 35.50
N ARG A 328 6.94 38.56 36.62
CA ARG A 328 6.13 37.67 37.48
C ARG A 328 5.16 38.50 38.33
N ARG A 329 4.00 37.93 38.69
CA ARG A 329 3.29 38.28 39.95
C ARG A 329 2.63 37.04 40.59
N ARG A 330 2.47 37.08 41.92
CA ARG A 330 2.22 35.93 42.81
C ARG A 330 0.78 35.95 43.40
N ILE A 331 0.20 34.75 43.55
CA ILE A 331 -0.38 34.10 44.76
C ILE A 331 -1.51 34.78 45.56
N HIS A 332 -2.59 34.02 45.81
CA HIS A 332 -3.17 33.57 47.11
C HIS A 332 -4.44 32.73 46.77
N LYS A 333 -4.77 31.52 47.24
CA LYS A 333 -4.45 30.62 48.38
C LYS A 333 -5.24 30.84 49.68
N GLU A 334 -6.25 29.99 49.90
CA GLU A 334 -6.91 29.54 51.16
C GLU A 334 -7.97 28.47 50.80
N SER A 335 -8.60 27.73 51.73
CA SER A 335 -8.06 26.63 52.57
C SER A 335 -9.22 25.70 53.02
N SER A 336 -8.94 24.42 53.31
CA SER A 336 -9.93 23.39 53.71
C SER A 336 -10.55 23.61 55.11
N PRO A 337 -11.56 22.81 55.52
CA PRO A 337 -11.24 21.60 56.30
C PRO A 337 -12.09 20.35 55.96
N ALA A 338 -11.82 19.24 56.65
CA ALA A 338 -12.33 17.89 56.37
C ALA A 338 -13.07 17.25 57.57
N SER A 339 -13.87 16.21 57.33
CA SER A 339 -14.33 15.13 58.25
C SER A 339 -15.52 14.39 57.61
N SER A 340 -15.91 13.14 57.94
CA SER A 340 -15.21 11.95 58.47
C SER A 340 -16.19 10.76 58.52
N THR A 341 -15.72 9.50 58.38
CA THR A 341 -16.45 8.23 58.72
C THR A 341 -17.74 7.94 57.91
N SER A 342 -18.30 6.72 57.82
CA SER A 342 -18.05 5.43 58.49
C SER A 342 -18.31 4.24 57.54
N SER A 343 -18.00 3.03 58.00
CA SER A 343 -18.21 1.74 57.32
C SER A 343 -19.45 0.99 57.81
N THR A 344 -20.14 0.24 56.94
CA THR A 344 -20.90 -0.94 57.36
C THR A 344 -20.96 -2.02 56.28
N SER A 345 -20.85 -3.27 56.71
CA SER A 345 -20.99 -4.49 55.92
C SER A 345 -22.35 -5.15 56.17
N THR A 346 -22.86 -5.90 55.19
CA THR A 346 -23.91 -6.90 55.46
C THR A 346 -23.73 -8.13 54.56
N LYS A 347 -23.72 -9.32 55.19
CA LYS A 347 -23.93 -10.63 54.57
C LYS A 347 -25.34 -11.11 54.92
N HIS A 348 -25.98 -11.85 54.02
CA HIS A 348 -26.93 -12.98 54.25
C HIS A 348 -27.31 -13.48 52.84
N SER A 349 -26.95 -14.70 52.40
CA SER A 349 -27.32 -16.06 52.81
C SER A 349 -28.63 -16.56 52.16
N GLU A 350 -28.47 -17.56 51.29
CA GLU A 350 -29.35 -18.71 51.03
C GLU A 350 -30.87 -18.49 50.95
N HIS A 351 -31.43 -18.77 49.76
CA HIS A 351 -32.41 -19.84 49.61
C HIS A 351 -32.37 -20.48 48.22
#